data_AF-A0A2K8SFA2-F1
#
_entry.id   AF-A0A2K8SFA2-F1
#
_cell.length_a   1.000
_cell.length_b   1.000
_cell.length_c   1.000
_cell.angle_alpha   90.00
_cell.angle_beta   90.00
_cell.angle_gamma   90.00
#
_symmetry.space_group_name_H-M   'P 1'
#
loop_
_entity.id
_entity.type
_entity.pdbx_description
1 polymer ?
#
loop_
_entity_poly.entity_id
_entity_poly.type
_entity_poly.pdbx_seq_one_letter_code
_entity_poly.pdbx_strand_id
1 'polypeptide(L)'
;MKLADQFKIISKIKNSSNLDVRSLSEIYLLEIINKLLENKKSLKFDELNKMDNKKPGVYLLYSIVNNKLRFCYIGESVNVKERFKQHIKGYANKKNKMYSIMNKRVEEIKDINFVFLDEIEDQNDRLKRETYYIYTTKSKHFSLNTKLVNRKLRCPNGHGLVKGSLSYDKNKDHIHLIVYGICKNKTCKIKFKIN
;
A
#
# COMPACT_ATOMS: atom_id res chain seq x y z
N MET A 1 -18.52 14.63 -15.54
CA MET A 1 -18.62 14.52 -14.05
C MET A 1 -17.60 15.46 -13.41
N LYS A 2 -18.01 16.35 -12.49
CA LYS A 2 -17.09 17.28 -11.82
C LYS A 2 -16.05 16.54 -10.99
N LEU A 3 -14.80 17.03 -10.91
CA LEU A 3 -13.70 16.38 -10.17
C LEU A 3 -14.05 16.05 -8.72
N ALA A 4 -14.81 16.94 -8.06
CA ALA A 4 -15.27 16.73 -6.69
C ALA A 4 -16.13 15.47 -6.54
N ASP A 5 -16.99 15.18 -7.53
CA ASP A 5 -17.86 14.00 -7.52
C ASP A 5 -17.06 12.73 -7.83
N GLN A 6 -16.09 12.81 -8.76
CA GLN A 6 -15.14 11.71 -9.00
C GLN A 6 -14.38 11.36 -7.71
N PHE A 7 -13.88 12.38 -6.99
CA PHE A 7 -13.18 12.18 -5.73
C PHE A 7 -14.07 11.57 -4.64
N LYS A 8 -15.34 11.98 -4.54
CA LYS A 8 -16.31 11.37 -3.61
C LYS A 8 -16.50 9.89 -3.91
N ILE A 9 -16.63 9.52 -5.19
CA ILE A 9 -16.75 8.12 -5.62
C ILE A 9 -15.50 7.33 -5.22
N ILE A 10 -14.30 7.82 -5.53
CA ILE A 10 -13.04 7.17 -5.14
C ILE A 10 -12.93 7.05 -3.62
N SER A 11 -13.31 8.09 -2.88
CA SER A 11 -13.31 8.05 -1.42
C SER A 11 -14.28 6.98 -0.89
N LYS A 12 -15.47 6.84 -1.49
CA LYS A 12 -16.42 5.77 -1.16
C LYS A 12 -15.82 4.39 -1.45
N ILE A 13 -15.23 4.20 -2.62
CA ILE A 13 -14.55 2.97 -3.05
C ILE A 13 -13.45 2.56 -2.05
N LYS A 14 -12.67 3.52 -1.55
CA LYS A 14 -11.54 3.27 -0.64
C LYS A 14 -11.95 3.01 0.81
N ASN A 15 -13.06 3.63 1.27
CA ASN A 15 -13.40 3.72 2.70
C ASN A 15 -14.66 2.95 3.11
N SER A 16 -15.51 2.54 2.17
CA SER A 16 -16.76 1.86 2.47
C SER A 16 -16.56 0.37 2.71
N SER A 17 -17.23 -0.16 3.73
CA SER A 17 -17.38 -1.60 3.95
C SER A 17 -18.67 -2.17 3.35
N ASN A 18 -19.48 -1.35 2.65
CA ASN A 18 -20.68 -1.85 1.99
C ASN A 18 -20.28 -2.84 0.87
N LEU A 19 -20.94 -4.00 0.85
CA LEU A 19 -20.75 -5.05 -0.14
C LEU A 19 -21.12 -4.60 -1.56
N ASP A 20 -22.08 -3.68 -1.72
CA ASP A 20 -22.46 -3.13 -3.04
C ASP A 20 -21.30 -2.39 -3.72
N VAL A 21 -20.37 -1.85 -2.93
CA VAL A 21 -19.20 -1.11 -3.41
C VAL A 21 -18.02 -2.06 -3.67
N ARG A 22 -18.09 -3.32 -3.24
CA ARG A 22 -16.96 -4.25 -3.25
C ARG A 22 -16.44 -4.53 -4.66
N SER A 23 -17.31 -4.74 -5.63
CA SER A 23 -16.91 -4.97 -7.03
C SER A 23 -16.18 -3.76 -7.61
N LEU A 24 -16.68 -2.55 -7.36
CA LEU A 24 -16.00 -1.31 -7.75
C LEU A 24 -14.63 -1.16 -7.07
N SER A 25 -14.51 -1.52 -5.79
CA SER A 25 -13.22 -1.57 -5.09
C SER A 25 -12.25 -2.58 -5.68
N GLU A 26 -12.74 -3.72 -6.15
CA GLU A 26 -11.92 -4.74 -6.80
C GLU A 26 -11.38 -4.23 -8.14
N ILE A 27 -12.26 -3.74 -9.02
CA ILE A 27 -11.90 -3.19 -10.33
C ILE A 27 -10.87 -2.06 -10.17
N TYR A 28 -11.16 -1.09 -9.30
CA TYR A 28 -10.26 0.03 -9.02
C TYR A 28 -8.88 -0.45 -8.56
N LEU A 29 -8.81 -1.45 -7.67
CA LEU A 29 -7.53 -1.94 -7.17
C LEU A 29 -6.78 -2.80 -8.18
N LEU A 30 -7.46 -3.58 -9.00
CA LEU A 30 -6.84 -4.34 -10.07
C LEU A 30 -6.16 -3.40 -11.07
N GLU A 31 -6.82 -2.32 -11.48
CA GLU A 31 -6.21 -1.30 -12.35
C GLU A 31 -4.97 -0.68 -11.72
N ILE A 32 -5.05 -0.28 -10.45
CA ILE A 32 -3.91 0.31 -9.74
C ILE A 32 -2.76 -0.68 -9.59
N ILE A 33 -3.04 -1.93 -9.22
CA ILE A 33 -2.02 -2.97 -9.09
C ILE A 33 -1.36 -3.22 -10.44
N ASN A 34 -2.13 -3.41 -11.51
CA ASN A 34 -1.60 -3.62 -12.85
C ASN A 34 -0.66 -2.48 -13.27
N LYS A 35 -1.04 -1.22 -13.02
CA LYS A 35 -0.17 -0.05 -13.26
C LYS A 35 1.13 -0.09 -12.47
N LEU A 36 1.09 -0.54 -11.21
CA LEU A 36 2.31 -0.71 -10.40
C LEU A 36 3.21 -1.84 -10.94
N LEU A 37 2.64 -2.83 -11.63
CA LEU A 37 3.35 -3.99 -12.17
C LEU A 37 3.95 -3.76 -13.56
N GLU A 38 3.48 -2.77 -14.33
CA GLU A 38 3.87 -2.54 -15.74
C GLU A 38 5.38 -2.60 -16.00
N ASN A 39 6.22 -2.21 -15.04
CA ASN A 39 7.68 -2.25 -15.14
C ASN A 39 8.37 -2.93 -13.95
N LYS A 40 7.65 -3.79 -13.20
CA LYS A 40 8.17 -4.42 -11.98
C LYS A 40 8.10 -5.93 -12.10
N LYS A 41 9.17 -6.60 -11.67
CA LYS A 41 9.19 -8.06 -11.62
C LYS A 41 8.34 -8.52 -10.42
N SER A 42 7.26 -9.23 -10.70
CA SER A 42 6.54 -10.01 -9.70
C SER A 42 7.30 -11.31 -9.44
N LEU A 43 7.49 -11.63 -8.16
CA LEU A 43 8.23 -12.81 -7.71
C LEU A 43 7.27 -13.78 -7.04
N LYS A 44 7.35 -15.04 -7.43
CA LYS A 44 6.73 -16.14 -6.69
C LYS A 44 7.64 -16.59 -5.55
N PHE A 45 7.07 -17.40 -4.65
CA PHE A 45 7.77 -17.99 -3.51
C PHE A 45 9.15 -18.57 -3.87
N ASP A 46 9.22 -19.38 -4.92
CA ASP A 46 10.45 -20.08 -5.34
C ASP A 46 11.53 -19.13 -5.91
N GLU A 47 11.13 -17.93 -6.32
CA GLU A 47 12.03 -16.95 -6.94
C GLU A 47 12.68 -16.02 -5.92
N LEU A 48 12.20 -15.99 -4.68
CA LEU A 48 12.70 -15.08 -3.64
C LEU A 48 14.18 -15.33 -3.29
N ASN A 49 14.66 -16.56 -3.46
CA ASN A 49 16.06 -16.89 -3.21
C ASN A 49 17.01 -16.22 -4.22
N LYS A 50 16.50 -15.90 -5.42
CA LYS A 50 17.23 -15.24 -6.52
C LYS A 50 17.32 -13.72 -6.36
N MET A 51 16.63 -13.12 -5.39
CA MET A 51 16.79 -11.69 -5.10
C MET A 51 18.16 -11.43 -4.49
N ASP A 52 18.79 -10.32 -4.88
CA ASP A 52 19.98 -9.81 -4.22
C ASP A 52 19.72 -9.61 -2.72
N ASN A 53 20.76 -9.86 -1.92
CA ASN A 53 20.67 -9.66 -0.49
C ASN A 53 20.70 -8.15 -0.17
N LYS A 54 19.90 -7.74 0.81
CA LYS A 54 19.97 -6.41 1.45
C LYS A 54 19.54 -5.22 0.56
N LYS A 55 18.36 -5.33 -0.07
CA LYS A 55 17.70 -4.20 -0.74
C LYS A 55 16.70 -3.50 0.20
N PRO A 56 16.97 -2.26 0.65
CA PRO A 56 16.01 -1.49 1.40
C PRO A 56 15.00 -0.82 0.47
N GLY A 57 13.74 -0.84 0.84
CA GLY A 57 12.72 -0.18 0.03
C GLY A 57 11.30 -0.54 0.40
N VAL A 58 10.40 -0.30 -0.56
CA VAL A 58 8.96 -0.51 -0.42
C VAL A 58 8.53 -1.67 -1.29
N TYR A 59 7.57 -2.46 -0.79
CA TYR A 59 7.11 -3.66 -1.45
C TYR A 59 5.59 -3.80 -1.41
N LEU A 60 5.07 -4.60 -2.33
CA LEU A 60 3.67 -5.02 -2.42
C LEU A 60 3.59 -6.55 -2.25
N LEU A 61 2.65 -7.00 -1.44
CA LEU A 61 2.12 -8.36 -1.48
C LEU A 61 0.71 -8.30 -2.04
N TYR A 62 0.37 -9.19 -2.96
CA TYR A 62 -0.98 -9.29 -3.47
C TYR A 62 -1.31 -10.72 -3.89
N SER A 63 -2.59 -11.03 -4.02
CA SER A 63 -3.05 -12.29 -4.58
C SER A 63 -4.24 -12.04 -5.49
N ILE A 64 -4.14 -12.52 -6.73
CA ILE A 64 -5.20 -12.51 -7.73
C ILE A 64 -5.39 -13.95 -8.18
N VAL A 65 -6.60 -14.48 -8.00
CA VAL A 65 -6.96 -15.86 -8.36
C VAL A 65 -8.23 -15.80 -9.21
N ASN A 66 -8.21 -16.39 -10.40
CA ASN A 66 -9.32 -16.34 -11.36
C ASN A 66 -9.81 -14.91 -11.62
N ASN A 67 -8.87 -13.98 -11.87
CA ASN A 67 -9.10 -12.55 -12.08
C ASN A 67 -9.79 -11.81 -10.91
N LYS A 68 -9.85 -12.42 -9.72
CA LYS A 68 -10.40 -11.81 -8.51
C LYS A 68 -9.30 -11.47 -7.52
N LEU A 69 -9.31 -10.24 -7.02
CA LEU A 69 -8.38 -9.78 -6.00
C LEU A 69 -8.76 -10.42 -4.66
N ARG A 70 -7.83 -11.16 -4.07
CA ARG A 70 -8.01 -11.73 -2.72
C ARG A 70 -7.55 -10.75 -1.66
N PHE A 71 -6.38 -10.15 -1.84
CA PHE A 71 -5.88 -9.09 -0.98
C PHE A 71 -4.75 -8.28 -1.62
N CYS A 72 -4.42 -7.15 -1.00
CA CYS A 72 -3.17 -6.43 -1.20
C CYS A 72 -2.60 -5.91 0.13
N TYR A 73 -1.28 -5.71 0.18
CA TYR A 73 -0.58 -5.16 1.34
C TYR A 73 0.69 -4.44 0.90
N ILE A 74 0.89 -3.22 1.41
CA ILE A 74 2.10 -2.43 1.21
C ILE A 74 2.93 -2.45 2.49
N GLY A 75 4.25 -2.54 2.37
CA GLY A 75 5.14 -2.31 3.50
C GLY A 75 6.50 -1.79 3.08
N GLU A 76 7.28 -1.31 4.04
CA GLU A 76 8.71 -0.99 3.85
C GLU A 76 9.61 -1.92 4.67
N SER A 77 10.87 -2.03 4.25
CA SER A 77 11.90 -2.69 5.03
C SER A 77 13.29 -2.20 4.64
N VAL A 78 14.24 -2.29 5.58
CA VAL A 78 15.68 -2.19 5.31
C VAL A 78 16.22 -3.41 4.55
N ASN A 79 15.49 -4.53 4.57
CA ASN A 79 15.84 -5.74 3.83
C ASN A 79 14.56 -6.43 3.35
N VAL A 80 14.13 -6.09 2.13
CA VAL A 80 12.87 -6.58 1.56
C VAL A 80 12.87 -8.11 1.42
N LYS A 81 14.00 -8.73 1.07
CA LYS A 81 14.11 -10.19 0.93
C LYS A 81 13.82 -10.91 2.25
N GLU A 82 14.45 -10.48 3.34
CA GLU A 82 14.17 -11.03 4.67
C GLU A 82 12.73 -10.79 5.09
N ARG A 83 12.20 -9.61 4.76
CA ARG A 83 10.81 -9.27 5.06
C ARG A 83 9.81 -10.17 4.32
N PHE A 84 10.06 -10.51 3.06
CA PHE A 84 9.26 -11.49 2.34
C PHE A 84 9.32 -12.88 2.99
N LYS A 85 10.52 -13.36 3.37
CA LYS A 85 10.66 -14.62 4.12
C LYS A 85 9.88 -14.59 5.44
N GLN A 86 9.86 -13.46 6.15
CA GLN A 86 9.05 -13.28 7.36
C GLN A 86 7.55 -13.36 7.07
N HIS A 87 7.08 -12.78 5.96
CA HIS A 87 5.68 -12.86 5.56
C HIS A 87 5.26 -14.30 5.25
N ILE A 88 6.11 -15.07 4.57
CA ILE A 88 5.87 -16.50 4.29
C ILE A 88 5.77 -17.30 5.58
N LYS A 89 6.76 -17.16 6.48
CA LYS A 89 6.72 -17.83 7.79
C LYS A 89 5.50 -17.39 8.60
N GLY A 90 5.14 -16.11 8.52
CA GLY A 90 3.97 -15.54 9.18
C GLY A 90 2.66 -16.11 8.65
N TYR A 91 2.56 -16.30 7.34
CA TYR A 91 1.44 -16.96 6.66
C TYR A 91 1.30 -18.41 7.14
N ALA A 92 2.36 -19.22 7.05
CA ALA A 92 2.33 -20.62 7.44
C ALA A 92 1.91 -20.82 8.91
N ASN A 93 2.41 -19.99 9.81
CA ASN A 93 2.17 -20.11 11.24
C ASN A 93 0.95 -19.32 11.75
N LYS A 94 0.20 -18.64 10.85
CA LYS A 94 -0.93 -17.75 11.20
C LYS A 94 -0.59 -16.78 12.34
N LYS A 95 0.65 -16.28 12.37
CA LYS A 95 1.29 -15.65 13.55
C LYS A 95 0.52 -14.47 14.15
N ASN A 96 -0.28 -13.77 13.34
CA ASN A 96 -1.07 -12.63 13.80
C ASN A 96 -2.35 -12.45 12.97
N LYS A 97 -3.17 -11.47 13.36
CA LYS A 97 -4.45 -11.15 12.70
C LYS A 97 -4.30 -10.92 11.19
N MET A 98 -3.25 -10.23 10.73
CA MET A 98 -3.03 -9.99 9.30
C MET A 98 -2.84 -11.31 8.54
N TYR A 99 -1.98 -12.19 9.05
CA TYR A 99 -1.73 -13.50 8.43
C TYR A 99 -2.92 -14.46 8.54
N SER A 100 -3.70 -14.37 9.62
CA SER A 100 -4.96 -15.11 9.75
C SER A 100 -5.98 -14.68 8.70
N ILE A 101 -6.13 -13.37 8.45
CA ILE A 101 -6.99 -12.86 7.37
C ILE A 101 -6.47 -13.29 6.00
N MET A 102 -5.15 -13.27 5.80
CA MET A 102 -4.51 -13.71 4.56
C MET A 102 -4.82 -15.19 4.25
N ASN A 103 -4.65 -16.08 5.23
CA ASN A 103 -4.99 -17.51 5.12
C ASN A 103 -6.48 -17.76 4.86
N LYS A 104 -7.38 -16.90 5.33
CA LYS A 104 -8.82 -17.03 5.06
C LYS A 104 -9.18 -16.65 3.63
N ARG A 105 -8.33 -15.91 2.93
CA ARG A 105 -8.60 -15.34 1.61
C ARG A 105 -7.84 -16.05 0.50
N VAL A 106 -6.77 -16.74 0.85
CA VAL A 106 -5.86 -17.45 -0.04
C VAL A 106 -5.52 -18.76 0.63
N GLU A 107 -5.66 -19.86 -0.11
CA GLU A 107 -5.46 -21.21 0.42
C GLU A 107 -3.97 -21.59 0.37
N GLU A 108 -3.31 -21.30 -0.74
CA GLU A 108 -1.93 -21.72 -0.99
C GLU A 108 -0.96 -20.53 -1.05
N ILE A 109 0.22 -20.67 -0.45
CA ILE A 109 1.26 -19.61 -0.46
C ILE A 109 1.69 -19.23 -1.89
N LYS A 110 1.59 -20.18 -2.84
CA LYS A 110 1.97 -19.98 -4.25
C LYS A 110 1.09 -18.95 -4.97
N ASP A 111 -0.10 -18.66 -4.44
CA ASP A 111 -1.02 -17.65 -4.96
C ASP A 111 -0.72 -16.25 -4.43
N ILE A 112 0.28 -16.12 -3.53
CA ILE A 112 0.76 -14.84 -3.03
C ILE A 112 1.96 -14.41 -3.87
N ASN A 113 1.82 -13.23 -4.47
CA ASN A 113 2.84 -12.59 -5.26
C ASN A 113 3.58 -11.55 -4.42
N PHE A 114 4.88 -11.45 -4.62
CA PHE A 114 5.78 -10.54 -3.92
C PHE A 114 6.44 -9.60 -4.92
N VAL A 115 6.33 -8.30 -4.70
CA VAL A 115 6.85 -7.29 -5.64
C VAL A 115 7.69 -6.28 -4.90
N PHE A 116 8.90 -6.07 -5.37
CA PHE A 116 9.71 -4.94 -4.93
C PHE A 116 9.31 -3.71 -5.75
N LEU A 117 8.76 -2.70 -5.09
CA LEU A 117 8.24 -1.50 -5.77
C LEU A 117 9.37 -0.51 -6.00
N ASP A 118 10.00 -0.02 -4.94
CA ASP A 118 11.05 1.01 -5.04
C ASP A 118 12.19 0.71 -4.07
N GLU A 119 13.42 0.90 -4.54
CA GLU A 119 14.64 0.86 -3.74
C GLU A 119 14.94 2.24 -3.18
N ILE A 120 14.98 2.35 -1.84
CA ILE A 120 15.14 3.62 -1.15
C ILE A 120 15.91 3.37 0.16
N GLU A 121 17.06 3.99 0.30
CA GLU A 121 17.96 3.86 1.47
C GLU A 121 17.50 4.69 2.67
N ASP A 122 17.02 5.91 2.46
CA ASP A 122 16.53 6.75 3.55
C ASP A 122 15.22 6.19 4.14
N GLN A 123 15.18 6.06 5.47
CA GLN A 123 14.00 5.53 6.15
C GLN A 123 12.79 6.44 6.00
N ASN A 124 12.96 7.75 6.10
CA ASN A 124 11.84 8.67 6.07
C ASN A 124 11.20 8.71 4.68
N ASP A 125 12.01 8.69 3.63
CA ASP A 125 11.56 8.61 2.24
C ASP A 125 10.92 7.26 1.90
N ARG A 126 11.45 6.14 2.42
CA ARG A 126 10.73 4.84 2.38
C ARG A 126 9.35 4.94 3.01
N LEU A 127 9.25 5.55 4.19
CA LEU A 127 7.97 5.68 4.90
C LEU A 127 6.99 6.62 4.19
N LYS A 128 7.50 7.66 3.50
CA LYS A 128 6.69 8.52 2.62
C LYS A 128 6.15 7.69 1.46
N ARG A 129 7.02 6.95 0.77
CA ARG A 129 6.62 6.11 -0.38
C ARG A 129 5.67 4.99 0.02
N GLU A 130 5.91 4.32 1.15
CA GLU A 130 4.96 3.37 1.77
C GLU A 130 3.60 4.02 1.99
N THR A 131 3.58 5.21 2.60
CA THR A 131 2.36 5.96 2.87
C THR A 131 1.61 6.28 1.57
N TYR A 132 2.32 6.75 0.53
CA TYR A 132 1.74 7.00 -0.78
C TYR A 132 1.03 5.76 -1.33
N TYR A 133 1.72 4.63 -1.40
CA TYR A 133 1.13 3.40 -1.94
C TYR A 133 -0.01 2.87 -1.08
N ILE A 134 0.03 3.00 0.25
CA ILE A 134 -1.10 2.63 1.11
C ILE A 134 -2.34 3.44 0.77
N TYR A 135 -2.22 4.76 0.57
CA TYR A 135 -3.36 5.59 0.16
C TYR A 135 -3.87 5.22 -1.24
N THR A 136 -2.95 4.94 -2.17
CA THR A 136 -3.26 4.57 -3.55
C THR A 136 -3.95 3.21 -3.64
N THR A 137 -3.58 2.24 -2.80
CA THR A 137 -4.12 0.86 -2.76
C THR A 137 -5.15 0.62 -1.65
N LYS A 138 -5.57 1.66 -0.92
CA LYS A 138 -6.52 1.54 0.18
C LYS A 138 -7.86 0.94 -0.28
N SER A 139 -8.35 -0.05 0.47
CA SER A 139 -9.72 -0.55 0.43
C SER A 139 -10.07 -1.21 1.75
N LYS A 140 -11.32 -1.07 2.22
CA LYS A 140 -11.82 -1.82 3.39
C LYS A 140 -12.01 -3.32 3.11
N HIS A 141 -12.19 -3.68 1.84
CA HIS A 141 -12.45 -5.06 1.43
C HIS A 141 -11.15 -5.83 1.21
N PHE A 142 -10.18 -5.25 0.51
CA PHE A 142 -9.02 -5.99 -0.01
C PHE A 142 -7.67 -5.64 0.64
N SER A 143 -7.49 -4.42 1.14
CA SER A 143 -6.21 -4.01 1.73
C SER A 143 -6.05 -4.56 3.14
N LEU A 144 -4.88 -5.14 3.44
CA LEU A 144 -4.54 -5.62 4.77
C LEU A 144 -3.83 -4.55 5.63
N ASN A 145 -3.51 -3.38 5.06
CA ASN A 145 -2.92 -2.28 5.82
C ASN A 145 -3.94 -1.69 6.81
N THR A 146 -3.65 -1.81 8.11
CA THR A 146 -4.51 -1.25 9.16
C THR A 146 -4.20 0.21 9.48
N LYS A 147 -2.97 0.66 9.22
CA LYS A 147 -2.52 2.05 9.41
C LYS A 147 -2.26 2.67 8.05
N LEU A 148 -2.68 3.93 7.89
CA LEU A 148 -2.46 4.71 6.66
C LEU A 148 -1.09 5.39 6.65
N VAL A 149 -0.53 5.65 7.83
CA VAL A 149 0.77 6.30 7.99
C VAL A 149 1.51 5.56 9.09
N ASN A 150 2.77 5.23 8.82
CA ASN A 150 3.62 4.60 9.79
C ASN A 150 3.96 5.57 10.94
N ARG A 151 3.98 5.08 12.18
CA ARG A 151 4.30 5.91 13.37
C ARG A 151 5.77 6.34 13.41
N LYS A 152 6.61 5.79 12.54
CA LYS A 152 8.00 6.21 12.37
C LYS A 152 8.15 7.38 11.40
N LEU A 153 7.15 7.68 10.56
CA LEU A 153 7.26 8.78 9.60
C LEU A 153 7.40 10.13 10.33
N ARG A 154 8.44 10.90 9.96
CA ARG A 154 8.76 12.19 10.55
C ARG A 154 8.44 13.33 9.59
N CYS A 155 8.06 14.46 10.18
CA CYS A 155 7.99 15.74 9.49
C CYS A 155 9.33 16.05 8.79
N PRO A 156 9.33 16.68 7.60
CA PRO A 156 10.55 17.12 6.92
C PRO A 156 11.48 17.95 7.80
N ASN A 157 10.93 18.72 8.74
CA ASN A 157 11.70 19.54 9.67
C ASN A 157 12.09 18.80 10.96
N GLY A 158 11.89 17.48 11.06
CA GLY A 158 12.25 16.68 12.24
C GLY A 158 11.35 16.84 13.48
N HIS A 159 10.48 17.84 13.53
CA HIS A 159 9.74 18.25 14.75
C HIS A 159 8.69 17.27 15.30
N GLY A 160 8.28 16.23 14.56
CA GLY A 160 7.25 15.32 15.05
C GLY A 160 6.70 14.32 14.03
N LEU A 161 5.71 13.53 14.49
CA LEU A 161 5.01 12.54 13.69
C LEU A 161 4.12 13.17 12.62
N VAL A 162 3.76 12.38 11.60
CA VAL A 162 2.94 12.83 10.48
C VAL A 162 1.53 12.24 10.55
N LYS A 163 0.53 13.05 10.22
CA LYS A 163 -0.83 12.62 9.85
C LYS A 163 -0.95 12.70 8.32
N GLY A 164 -1.47 11.66 7.70
CA GLY A 164 -1.73 11.62 6.27
C GLY A 164 -3.15 12.07 5.93
N SER A 165 -3.36 12.52 4.71
CA SER A 165 -4.68 12.73 4.12
C SER A 165 -4.62 12.52 2.61
N LEU A 166 -5.74 12.10 2.02
CA LEU A 166 -5.92 12.02 0.58
C LEU A 166 -6.73 13.23 0.10
N SER A 167 -6.33 13.80 -1.02
CA SER A 167 -7.04 14.86 -1.71
C SER A 167 -6.86 14.68 -3.22
N TYR A 168 -7.19 15.70 -4.00
CA TYR A 168 -6.99 15.72 -5.44
C TYR A 168 -6.57 17.11 -5.90
N ASP A 169 -5.93 17.16 -7.07
CA ASP A 169 -5.63 18.41 -7.76
C ASP A 169 -6.90 19.01 -8.36
N LYS A 170 -7.29 20.20 -7.92
CA LYS A 170 -8.50 20.88 -8.41
C LYS A 170 -8.29 21.56 -9.76
N ASN A 171 -7.02 21.74 -10.17
CA ASN A 171 -6.64 22.49 -11.36
C ASN A 171 -6.32 21.59 -12.56
N LYS A 172 -6.67 20.30 -12.50
CA LYS A 172 -6.43 19.32 -13.56
C LYS A 172 -7.72 18.95 -14.25
N ASP A 173 -7.65 18.67 -15.55
CA ASP A 173 -8.82 18.25 -16.34
C ASP A 173 -9.32 16.86 -15.94
N HIS A 174 -8.43 16.05 -15.36
CA HIS A 174 -8.72 14.70 -14.88
C HIS A 174 -8.37 14.55 -13.40
N ILE A 175 -9.06 13.61 -12.73
CA ILE A 175 -8.83 13.34 -11.32
C ILE A 175 -7.39 12.89 -11.07
N HIS A 176 -6.63 13.73 -10.39
CA HIS A 176 -5.27 13.42 -9.97
C HIS A 176 -5.20 13.42 -8.44
N LEU A 177 -5.07 12.23 -7.84
CA LEU A 177 -5.03 12.08 -6.39
C LEU A 177 -3.70 12.58 -5.83
N ILE A 178 -3.76 13.29 -4.70
CA ILE A 178 -2.59 13.79 -3.99
C ILE A 178 -2.64 13.31 -2.55
N VAL A 179 -1.54 12.72 -2.08
CA VAL A 179 -1.35 12.37 -0.68
C VAL A 179 -0.61 13.49 0.01
N TYR A 180 -1.13 13.96 1.14
CA TYR A 180 -0.50 14.99 1.95
C TYR A 180 -0.12 14.45 3.32
N GLY A 181 1.07 14.83 3.78
CA GLY A 181 1.49 14.74 5.17
C GLY A 181 1.31 16.08 5.88
N ILE A 182 0.87 16.04 7.13
CA ILE A 182 0.80 17.20 8.03
C ILE A 182 1.51 16.83 9.32
N CYS A 183 2.43 17.66 9.79
CA CYS A 183 3.07 17.44 11.08
C CYS A 183 2.03 17.55 12.22
N LYS A 184 2.09 16.61 13.17
CA LYS A 184 1.21 16.59 14.35
C LYS A 184 1.70 17.49 15.48
N ASN A 185 2.93 18.00 15.39
CA ASN A 185 3.44 18.94 16.38
C ASN A 185 2.62 20.24 16.29
N LYS A 186 2.25 20.83 17.44
CA LYS A 186 1.42 22.05 17.48
C LYS A 186 2.15 23.27 16.90
N THR A 187 3.47 23.31 16.99
CA THR A 187 4.31 24.42 16.48
C THR A 187 4.55 24.28 14.99
N CYS A 188 4.88 23.06 14.53
CA CYS A 188 5.10 22.76 13.12
C CYS A 188 3.77 22.35 12.45
N LYS A 189 3.10 23.29 11.77
CA LYS A 189 1.87 23.02 11.00
C LYS A 189 2.13 22.74 9.51
N ILE A 190 3.36 22.38 9.15
CA ILE A 190 3.75 22.17 7.76
C ILE A 190 2.91 21.05 7.13
N LYS A 191 2.39 21.36 5.95
CA LYS A 191 1.72 20.43 5.05
C LYS A 191 2.62 20.22 3.84
N PHE A 192 2.91 18.97 3.51
CA PHE A 192 3.79 18.61 2.40
C PHE A 192 3.17 17.49 1.56
N LYS A 193 3.47 17.47 0.27
CA LYS A 193 3.06 16.37 -0.62
C LYS A 193 3.90 15.13 -0.32
N ILE A 194 3.25 13.97 -0.33
CA ILE A 194 3.89 12.66 -0.23
C ILE A 194 3.76 12.02 -1.62
N ASN A 195 4.90 11.75 -2.25
CA ASN A 195 5.01 11.14 -3.57
C ASN A 195 5.61 9.73 -3.48
#